data_AF-A0A7Y7CZ32-F1
#
_entry.id   AF-A0A7Y7CZ32-F1
#
_cell.length_a   1.000
_cell.length_b   1.000
_cell.length_c   1.000
_cell.angle_alpha   90.00
_cell.angle_beta   90.00
_cell.angle_gamma   90.00
#
_symmetry.space_group_name_H-M   'P 1'
#
loop_
_entity.id
_entity.type
_entity.pdbx_description
1 polymer ?
#
loop_
_entity_poly.entity_id
_entity_poly.type
_entity_poly.pdbx_seq_one_letter_code
_entity_poly.pdbx_strand_id
1 'polypeptide(L)'
;MQKSFLWAAGLTTLLSACGASEPQVYETSRLSTDSLLSSVLYSFERGCIGNAPEFSVAGMRTSFAAYQPQLAPGMHFFASGEEGRKCEAAVLNYGTRRPKPSVGDINRLAESLARHTGGMLKPDIPGAGAGGAKVKVGRTTYNVSGYVSNKGRLTLVVYD
;
A
#
# COMPACT_ATOMS: atom_id res chain seq x y z
N MET A 1 -2.48 58.29 55.78
CA MET A 1 -1.88 56.95 55.93
C MET A 1 -2.79 55.95 55.23
N GLN A 2 -2.28 55.20 54.23
CA GLN A 2 -2.85 53.95 53.68
C GLN A 2 -4.26 54.06 53.01
N LYS A 3 -4.58 53.51 51.83
CA LYS A 3 -4.09 52.36 51.06
C LYS A 3 -4.32 52.58 49.55
N SER A 4 -3.37 52.10 48.76
CA SER A 4 -3.48 51.86 47.32
C SER A 4 -4.44 50.70 47.04
N PHE A 5 -5.20 50.77 45.95
CA PHE A 5 -5.71 49.59 45.23
C PHE A 5 -5.40 49.76 43.74
N LEU A 6 -4.43 48.97 43.28
CA LEU A 6 -3.98 48.87 41.90
C LEU A 6 -4.98 48.04 41.09
N TRP A 7 -5.34 48.57 39.92
CA TRP A 7 -6.14 47.89 38.91
C TRP A 7 -5.32 46.81 38.20
N ALA A 8 -5.97 45.68 37.96
CA ALA A 8 -5.46 44.55 37.19
C ALA A 8 -5.33 44.89 35.70
N ALA A 9 -4.26 44.42 35.06
CA ALA A 9 -4.24 44.09 33.65
C ALA A 9 -3.17 43.01 33.42
N GLY A 10 -3.63 41.75 33.36
CA GLY A 10 -2.82 40.62 32.95
C GLY A 10 -2.50 40.72 31.46
N LEU A 11 -1.22 40.67 31.13
CA LEU A 11 -0.73 40.48 29.77
C LEU A 11 -0.02 39.12 29.72
N THR A 12 -0.79 38.06 29.49
CA THR A 12 -0.26 36.73 29.17
C THR A 12 0.26 36.77 27.75
N THR A 13 1.58 36.86 27.59
CA THR A 13 2.27 36.59 26.33
C THR A 13 2.23 35.08 26.07
N LEU A 14 1.16 34.61 25.42
CA LEU A 14 1.13 33.30 24.78
C LEU A 14 2.05 33.36 23.55
N LEU A 15 3.33 33.01 23.77
CA LEU A 15 4.23 32.63 22.70
C LEU A 15 3.58 31.43 21.99
N SER A 16 3.02 31.70 20.82
CA SER A 16 2.55 30.70 19.88
C SER A 16 3.76 29.91 19.41
N ALA A 17 4.09 28.84 20.14
CA ALA A 17 4.93 27.79 19.62
C ALA A 17 4.15 27.10 18.50
N CYS A 18 4.26 27.63 17.27
CA CYS A 18 4.05 26.86 16.06
C CYS A 18 5.13 25.79 16.01
N GLY A 19 4.99 24.75 16.83
CA GLY A 19 5.64 23.48 16.61
C GLY A 19 5.03 22.90 15.35
N ALA A 20 5.63 23.19 14.19
CA ALA A 20 5.42 22.41 13.00
C ALA A 20 5.72 20.96 13.39
N SER A 21 4.67 20.17 13.59
CA SER A 21 4.81 18.73 13.75
C SER A 21 5.36 18.24 12.42
N GLU A 22 6.64 17.90 12.36
CA GLU A 22 7.17 17.16 11.22
C GLU A 22 6.23 15.97 11.01
N PRO A 23 5.72 15.75 9.79
CA PRO A 23 4.85 14.62 9.55
C PRO A 23 5.61 13.37 9.98
N GLN A 24 5.12 12.70 11.02
CA GLN A 24 5.69 11.43 11.47
C GLN A 24 5.46 10.42 10.35
N VAL A 25 6.44 10.29 9.45
CA VAL A 25 6.45 9.24 8.44
C VAL A 25 6.76 7.95 9.17
N TYR A 26 5.71 7.21 9.52
CA TYR A 26 5.85 5.85 10.04
C TYR A 26 6.71 5.05 9.06
N GLU A 27 7.75 4.35 9.53
CA GLU A 27 8.69 3.61 8.67
C GLU A 27 7.97 2.62 7.73
N THR A 28 6.81 2.12 8.14
CA THR A 28 5.97 1.22 7.35
C THR A 28 5.27 1.92 6.16
N SER A 29 5.20 3.25 6.14
CA SER A 29 4.67 4.05 5.03
C SER A 29 5.70 4.32 3.93
N ARG A 30 6.99 4.03 4.16
CA ARG A 30 8.03 4.23 3.15
C ARG A 30 7.96 3.13 2.10
N LEU A 31 8.12 3.49 0.82
CA LEU A 31 8.21 2.52 -0.27
C LEU A 31 9.42 1.60 -0.09
N SER A 32 9.27 0.32 -0.45
CA SER A 32 10.38 -0.61 -0.48
C SER A 32 11.42 -0.20 -1.54
N THR A 33 12.69 -0.32 -1.17
CA THR A 33 13.84 -0.10 -2.06
C THR A 33 14.51 -1.40 -2.49
N ASP A 34 14.00 -2.56 -2.07
CA ASP A 34 14.53 -3.87 -2.48
C ASP A 34 14.19 -4.14 -3.95
N SER A 35 15.21 -4.32 -4.79
CA SER A 35 15.06 -4.39 -6.25
C SER A 35 14.17 -5.56 -6.70
N LEU A 36 14.25 -6.71 -6.03
CA LEU A 36 13.43 -7.88 -6.35
C LEU A 36 11.97 -7.61 -5.99
N LEU A 37 11.71 -7.11 -4.78
CA LEU A 37 10.36 -6.74 -4.35
C LEU A 37 9.78 -5.64 -5.26
N SER A 38 10.54 -4.59 -5.57
CA SER A 38 10.12 -3.53 -6.49
C SER A 38 9.79 -4.08 -7.88
N SER A 39 10.56 -5.04 -8.39
CA SER A 39 10.28 -5.69 -9.67
C SER A 39 8.98 -6.53 -9.65
N VAL A 40 8.73 -7.24 -8.55
CA VAL A 40 7.47 -7.99 -8.35
C VAL A 40 6.28 -7.05 -8.23
N LEU A 41 6.41 -5.95 -7.46
CA LEU A 41 5.37 -4.92 -7.34
C LEU A 41 5.04 -4.27 -8.68
N TYR A 42 6.06 -4.00 -9.51
CA TYR A 42 5.88 -3.48 -10.86
C TYR A 42 5.17 -4.48 -11.78
N SER A 43 5.61 -5.74 -11.79
CA SER A 43 4.96 -6.81 -12.55
C SER A 43 3.48 -6.95 -12.15
N PHE A 44 3.18 -6.93 -10.85
CA PHE A 44 1.82 -6.96 -10.33
C PHE A 44 1.01 -5.73 -10.77
N GLU A 45 1.55 -4.52 -10.68
CA GLU A 45 0.86 -3.32 -11.12
C GLU A 45 0.49 -3.39 -12.61
N ARG A 46 1.42 -3.82 -13.47
CA ARG A 46 1.16 -3.92 -14.91
C ARG A 46 0.25 -5.10 -15.28
N GLY A 47 0.45 -6.25 -14.64
CA GLY A 47 -0.25 -7.50 -14.92
C GLY A 47 -1.65 -7.56 -14.32
N CYS A 48 -1.81 -7.02 -13.11
CA CYS A 48 -3.02 -7.08 -12.31
C CYS A 48 -3.83 -5.79 -12.40
N ILE A 49 -3.25 -4.70 -11.93
CA ILE A 49 -3.95 -3.41 -11.77
C ILE A 49 -4.26 -2.80 -13.14
N GLY A 50 -3.35 -2.90 -14.10
CA GLY A 50 -3.55 -2.46 -15.48
C GLY A 50 -4.61 -3.25 -16.27
N ASN A 51 -5.22 -4.28 -15.67
CA ASN A 51 -6.34 -5.03 -16.24
C ASN A 51 -7.66 -4.81 -15.47
N ALA A 52 -7.68 -3.90 -14.49
CA ALA A 52 -8.91 -3.51 -13.79
C ALA A 52 -9.76 -2.57 -14.66
N PRO A 53 -11.09 -2.51 -14.46
CA PRO A 53 -11.88 -3.26 -13.48
C PRO A 53 -12.29 -4.68 -13.94
N GLU A 54 -12.02 -5.06 -15.19
CA GLU A 54 -12.54 -6.32 -15.75
C GLU A 54 -11.79 -7.54 -15.21
N PHE A 55 -10.51 -7.39 -14.89
CA PHE A 55 -9.61 -8.48 -14.46
C PHE A 55 -9.71 -9.71 -15.36
N SER A 56 -9.76 -9.48 -16.69
CA SER A 56 -9.92 -10.58 -17.64
C SER A 56 -8.71 -11.52 -17.58
N VAL A 57 -8.94 -12.83 -17.50
CA VAL A 57 -7.86 -13.84 -17.43
C VAL A 57 -6.94 -13.73 -18.65
N ALA A 58 -7.49 -13.51 -19.84
CA ALA A 58 -6.72 -13.35 -21.07
C ALA A 58 -5.84 -12.08 -21.05
N GLY A 59 -6.39 -10.94 -20.62
CA GLY A 59 -5.64 -9.69 -20.49
C GLY A 59 -4.54 -9.80 -19.44
N MET A 60 -4.85 -10.35 -18.27
CA MET A 60 -3.85 -10.57 -17.21
C MET A 60 -2.74 -11.51 -17.66
N ARG A 61 -3.06 -12.65 -18.29
CA ARG A 61 -2.05 -13.58 -18.82
C ARG A 61 -1.12 -12.88 -19.81
N THR A 62 -1.67 -12.07 -20.72
CA THR A 62 -0.89 -11.32 -21.71
C THR A 62 0.00 -10.28 -21.03
N SER A 63 -0.53 -9.49 -20.11
CA SER A 63 0.24 -8.48 -19.39
C SER A 63 1.33 -9.09 -18.52
N PHE A 64 1.06 -10.16 -17.76
CA PHE A 64 2.09 -10.83 -16.97
C PHE A 64 3.20 -11.41 -17.86
N ALA A 65 2.87 -11.95 -19.03
CA ALA A 65 3.89 -12.41 -19.98
C ALA A 65 4.79 -11.25 -20.47
N ALA A 66 4.24 -10.06 -20.68
CA ALA A 66 4.98 -8.87 -21.10
C ALA A 66 5.81 -8.23 -19.98
N TYR A 67 5.39 -8.37 -18.72
CA TYR A 67 5.99 -7.71 -17.56
C TYR A 67 6.49 -8.73 -16.52
N GLN A 68 7.39 -9.62 -16.90
CA GLN A 68 7.98 -10.61 -15.99
C GLN A 68 8.90 -9.94 -14.95
N PRO A 69 8.80 -10.31 -13.66
CA PRO A 69 9.67 -9.75 -12.64
C PRO A 69 11.08 -10.34 -12.74
N GLN A 70 12.07 -9.57 -12.30
CA GLN A 70 13.40 -10.07 -12.03
C GLN A 70 13.36 -10.91 -10.75
N LEU A 71 13.87 -12.13 -10.81
CA LEU A 71 13.86 -13.09 -9.71
C LEU A 71 15.27 -13.60 -9.42
N ALA A 72 15.54 -13.94 -8.16
CA ALA A 72 16.77 -14.65 -7.81
C ALA A 72 16.69 -16.12 -8.24
N PRO A 73 17.83 -16.82 -8.43
CA PRO A 73 17.83 -18.24 -8.77
C PRO A 73 16.99 -19.08 -7.79
N GLY A 74 16.16 -19.98 -8.34
CA GLY A 74 15.27 -20.87 -7.57
C GLY A 74 13.93 -20.25 -7.13
N MET A 75 13.68 -18.99 -7.45
CA MET A 75 12.38 -18.35 -7.25
C MET A 75 11.46 -18.56 -8.45
N HIS A 76 10.16 -18.65 -8.19
CA HIS A 76 9.15 -18.88 -9.23
C HIS A 76 7.99 -17.91 -9.05
N PHE A 77 7.64 -17.21 -10.14
CA PHE A 77 6.50 -16.29 -10.16
C PHE A 77 5.27 -16.97 -10.76
N PHE A 78 4.14 -16.79 -10.09
CA PHE A 78 2.82 -17.28 -10.52
C PHE A 78 1.83 -16.13 -10.45
N ALA A 79 0.91 -16.09 -11.41
CA ALA A 79 -0.23 -15.20 -11.37
C ALA A 79 -1.51 -15.96 -11.71
N SER A 80 -2.60 -15.64 -11.03
CA SER A 80 -3.90 -16.30 -11.19
C SER A 80 -5.03 -15.31 -10.97
N GLY A 81 -6.15 -15.51 -11.67
CA GLY A 81 -7.44 -14.92 -11.32
C GLY A 81 -8.39 -16.04 -10.92
N GLU A 82 -9.07 -15.91 -9.79
CA GLU A 82 -10.07 -16.86 -9.31
C GLU A 82 -11.34 -16.11 -8.88
N GLU A 83 -12.47 -16.82 -8.77
CA GLU A 83 -13.69 -16.23 -8.23
C GLU A 83 -13.46 -15.77 -6.77
N GLY A 84 -13.84 -14.53 -6.45
CA GLY A 84 -13.53 -13.87 -5.16
C GLY A 84 -12.07 -13.42 -4.98
N ARG A 85 -11.16 -13.75 -5.91
CA ARG A 85 -9.79 -13.20 -5.99
C ARG A 85 -9.54 -12.73 -7.41
N LYS A 86 -9.94 -11.50 -7.69
CA LYS A 86 -9.85 -10.89 -9.03
C LYS A 86 -8.48 -11.12 -9.66
N CYS A 87 -7.42 -10.99 -8.85
CA CYS A 87 -6.07 -11.27 -9.29
C CYS A 87 -5.11 -11.49 -8.11
N GLU A 88 -4.31 -12.53 -8.18
CA GLU A 88 -3.23 -12.87 -7.25
C GLU A 88 -1.92 -13.02 -8.03
N ALA A 89 -0.83 -12.50 -7.48
CA ALA A 89 0.53 -12.82 -7.91
C ALA A 89 1.34 -13.32 -6.71
N ALA A 90 2.11 -14.38 -6.91
CA ALA A 90 2.92 -14.99 -5.87
C ALA A 90 4.33 -15.31 -6.35
N VAL A 91 5.29 -15.17 -5.44
CA VAL A 91 6.66 -15.67 -5.62
C VAL A 91 6.92 -16.79 -4.62
N LEU A 92 7.09 -18.00 -5.14
CA LEU A 92 7.55 -19.14 -4.36
C LEU A 92 9.05 -19.01 -4.08
N ASN A 93 9.48 -19.54 -2.93
CA ASN A 93 10.86 -19.47 -2.45
C ASN A 93 11.41 -18.04 -2.29
N TYR A 94 10.55 -17.04 -2.08
CA TYR A 94 10.96 -15.65 -1.86
C TYR A 94 11.85 -15.50 -0.61
N GLY A 95 11.51 -16.25 0.45
CA GLY A 95 12.27 -16.33 1.70
C GLY A 95 11.68 -15.49 2.82
N THR A 96 11.78 -15.97 4.06
CA THR A 96 11.19 -15.33 5.25
C THR A 96 11.97 -14.14 5.78
N ARG A 97 13.26 -14.03 5.41
CA ARG A 97 14.14 -12.91 5.80
C ARG A 97 14.13 -11.75 4.81
N ARG A 98 13.44 -11.89 3.68
CA ARG A 98 13.34 -10.82 2.69
C ARG A 98 12.29 -9.79 3.10
N PRO A 99 12.40 -8.54 2.59
CA PRO A 99 11.43 -7.50 2.88
C PRO A 99 10.01 -7.90 2.50
N LYS A 100 9.05 -7.56 3.36
CA LYS A 100 7.62 -7.65 3.05
C LYS A 100 7.18 -6.36 2.34
N PRO A 101 6.13 -6.37 1.51
CA PRO A 101 5.50 -5.14 1.04
C PRO A 101 5.20 -4.22 2.22
N SER A 102 5.59 -2.96 2.12
CA SER A 102 5.27 -1.94 3.13
C SER A 102 3.84 -1.44 2.95
N VAL A 103 3.30 -0.74 3.95
CA VAL A 103 2.02 -0.02 3.81
C VAL A 103 2.11 1.00 2.68
N GLY A 104 3.28 1.64 2.53
CA GLY A 104 3.57 2.53 1.39
C GLY A 104 3.42 1.83 0.04
N ASP A 105 3.98 0.63 -0.11
CA ASP A 105 3.89 -0.15 -1.35
C ASP A 105 2.43 -0.50 -1.69
N ILE A 106 1.67 -0.94 -0.68
CA ILE A 106 0.26 -1.30 -0.84
C ILE A 106 -0.60 -0.08 -1.16
N ASN A 107 -0.37 1.05 -0.49
CA ASN A 107 -1.07 2.30 -0.79
C ASN A 107 -0.76 2.81 -2.19
N ARG A 108 0.50 2.72 -2.65
CA ARG A 108 0.90 3.07 -4.03
C ARG A 108 0.17 2.23 -5.06
N LEU A 109 0.06 0.93 -4.83
CA LEU A 109 -0.70 0.01 -5.69
C LEU A 109 -2.18 0.37 -5.71
N ALA A 110 -2.80 0.56 -4.55
CA ALA A 110 -4.21 0.94 -4.46
C ALA A 110 -4.51 2.31 -5.07
N GLU A 111 -3.59 3.28 -4.95
CA GLU A 111 -3.69 4.55 -5.65
C GLU A 111 -3.63 4.36 -7.16
N SER A 112 -2.76 3.48 -7.66
CA SER A 112 -2.70 3.11 -9.08
C SER A 112 -4.02 2.50 -9.55
N LEU A 113 -4.61 1.60 -8.76
CA LEU A 113 -5.93 1.02 -9.04
C LEU A 113 -7.04 2.08 -9.04
N ALA A 114 -7.05 2.99 -8.07
CA ALA A 114 -8.01 4.09 -8.01
C ALA A 114 -7.92 4.99 -9.24
N ARG A 115 -6.71 5.39 -9.66
CA ARG A 115 -6.50 6.16 -10.89
C ARG A 115 -6.95 5.42 -12.14
N HIS A 116 -6.65 4.13 -12.24
CA HIS A 116 -7.00 3.33 -13.42
C HIS A 116 -8.51 3.11 -13.57
N THR A 117 -9.22 2.97 -12.45
CA THR A 117 -10.66 2.65 -12.42
C THR A 117 -11.56 3.86 -12.19
N GLY A 118 -11.01 5.04 -11.92
CA GLY A 118 -11.77 6.20 -11.43
C GLY A 118 -12.36 5.99 -10.04
N GLY A 119 -11.80 5.06 -9.26
CA GLY A 119 -12.26 4.69 -7.93
C GLY A 119 -11.83 5.67 -6.83
N MET A 120 -12.45 5.53 -5.67
CA MET A 120 -12.09 6.27 -4.46
C MET A 120 -11.21 5.42 -3.54
N LEU A 121 -9.99 5.90 -3.27
CA LEU A 121 -9.04 5.26 -2.38
C LEU A 121 -9.40 5.51 -0.91
N LYS A 122 -9.39 4.44 -0.12
CA LYS A 122 -9.24 4.46 1.34
C LYS A 122 -7.91 3.78 1.67
N PRO A 123 -6.85 4.57 1.96
CA PRO A 123 -5.53 4.01 2.20
C PRO A 123 -5.52 3.15 3.46
N ASP A 124 -4.59 2.20 3.49
CA ASP A 124 -4.24 1.51 4.72
C ASP A 124 -3.40 2.41 5.64
N ILE A 125 -3.52 2.21 6.94
CA ILE A 125 -2.89 3.05 7.97
C ILE A 125 -1.90 2.19 8.77
N PRO A 126 -0.64 2.65 8.93
CA PRO A 126 0.30 2.04 9.85
C PRO A 126 -0.30 1.73 11.23
N GLY A 127 -0.24 0.47 11.66
CA GLY A 127 -0.70 0.05 13.00
C GLY A 127 -2.17 -0.37 13.10
N ALA A 128 -2.96 -0.33 12.02
CA ALA A 128 -4.37 -0.75 12.02
C ALA A 128 -4.60 -2.29 11.98
N GLY A 129 -3.54 -3.10 12.11
CA GLY A 129 -3.59 -4.57 11.97
C GLY A 129 -3.28 -5.04 10.54
N ALA A 130 -3.67 -6.28 10.18
CA ALA A 130 -3.48 -6.84 8.84
C ALA A 130 -4.42 -6.15 7.82
N GLY A 131 -4.18 -4.88 7.55
CA GLY A 131 -4.93 -4.06 6.62
C GLY A 131 -4.37 -4.16 5.21
N GLY A 132 -5.26 -4.15 4.24
CA GLY A 132 -4.96 -3.82 2.84
C GLY A 132 -5.61 -2.49 2.50
N ALA A 133 -5.09 -1.80 1.50
CA ALA A 133 -5.69 -0.55 1.03
C ALA A 133 -6.95 -0.85 0.21
N LYS A 134 -7.98 -0.03 0.34
CA LYS A 134 -9.29 -0.28 -0.29
C LYS A 134 -9.56 0.74 -1.40
N VAL A 135 -10.17 0.29 -2.49
CA VAL A 135 -10.56 1.15 -3.61
C VAL A 135 -12.02 0.88 -3.94
N LYS A 136 -12.89 1.87 -3.74
CA LYS A 136 -14.30 1.77 -4.08
C LYS A 136 -14.52 2.19 -5.54
N VAL A 137 -15.05 1.30 -6.36
CA VAL A 137 -15.38 1.52 -7.78
C VAL A 137 -16.86 1.22 -7.98
N GLY A 138 -17.67 2.28 -8.11
CA GLY A 138 -19.13 2.14 -8.16
C GLY A 138 -19.67 1.45 -6.90
N ARG A 139 -20.20 0.23 -7.07
CA ARG A 139 -20.73 -0.62 -5.98
C ARG A 139 -19.72 -1.61 -5.41
N THR A 140 -18.58 -1.80 -6.07
CA THR A 140 -17.56 -2.78 -5.68
C THR A 140 -16.49 -2.13 -4.82
N THR A 141 -15.98 -2.84 -3.81
CA THR A 141 -14.83 -2.39 -3.01
C THR A 141 -13.69 -3.36 -3.19
N TYR A 142 -12.69 -2.98 -3.97
CA TYR A 142 -11.49 -3.78 -4.10
C TYR A 142 -10.58 -3.58 -2.89
N ASN A 143 -9.99 -4.66 -2.39
CA ASN A 143 -8.96 -4.67 -1.37
C ASN A 143 -7.65 -5.08 -2.04
N VAL A 144 -6.62 -4.25 -1.90
CA VAL A 144 -5.26 -4.51 -2.36
C VAL A 144 -4.42 -4.88 -1.15
N SER A 145 -3.78 -6.04 -1.18
CA SER A 145 -2.94 -6.48 -0.07
C SER A 145 -1.70 -7.22 -0.56
N GLY A 146 -0.71 -7.31 0.34
CA GLY A 146 0.52 -8.03 0.10
C GLY A 146 1.15 -8.51 1.39
N TYR A 147 1.68 -9.72 1.39
CA TYR A 147 2.29 -10.32 2.57
C TYR A 147 3.33 -11.38 2.19
N VAL A 148 4.22 -11.68 3.15
CA VAL A 148 5.10 -12.84 3.07
C VAL A 148 4.68 -13.83 4.15
N SER A 149 4.26 -15.01 3.72
CA SER A 149 3.85 -16.10 4.62
C SER A 149 5.04 -16.62 5.44
N ASN A 150 4.75 -17.37 6.52
CA ASN A 150 5.77 -18.00 7.36
C ASN A 150 6.62 -19.05 6.60
N LYS A 151 6.15 -19.52 5.43
CA LYS A 151 6.91 -20.41 4.54
C LYS A 151 7.77 -19.65 3.52
N GLY A 152 7.81 -18.31 3.59
CA GLY A 152 8.59 -17.49 2.68
C GLY A 152 8.01 -17.38 1.27
N ARG A 153 6.70 -17.57 1.09
CA ARG A 153 5.97 -17.19 -0.14
C ARG A 153 5.53 -15.73 -0.01
N LEU A 154 5.94 -14.89 -0.96
CA LEU A 154 5.37 -13.56 -1.17
C LEU A 154 4.08 -13.69 -1.96
N THR A 155 3.02 -13.00 -1.54
CA THR A 155 1.73 -12.91 -2.22
C THR A 155 1.30 -11.45 -2.30
N LEU A 156 0.82 -11.03 -3.46
CA LEU A 156 0.13 -9.77 -3.74
C LEU A 156 -1.25 -10.12 -4.31
N VAL A 157 -2.31 -9.45 -3.88
CA VAL A 157 -3.68 -9.82 -4.29
C VAL A 157 -4.62 -8.61 -4.36
N VAL A 158 -5.54 -8.65 -5.32
CA VAL A 158 -6.75 -7.83 -5.40
C VAL A 158 -7.97 -8.74 -5.26
N TYR A 159 -8.84 -8.45 -4.29
CA TYR A 159 -10.13 -9.14 -4.07
C TYR A 159 -11.25 -8.14 -3.78
N ASP A 160 -12.51 -8.52 -4.02
CA ASP A 160 -13.70 -7.69 -3.79
C ASP A 160 -14.37 -7.90 -2.41
#